data_AF-A0A662RH56-F1
#
_entry.id   AF-A0A662RH56-F1
#
_cell.length_a   1.000
_cell.length_b   1.000
_cell.length_c   1.000
_cell.angle_alpha   90.00
_cell.angle_beta   90.00
_cell.angle_gamma   90.00
#
_symmetry.space_group_name_H-M   'P 1'
#
loop_
_entity.id
_entity.type
_entity.pdbx_description
1 polymer ?
#
loop_
_entity_poly.entity_id
_entity_poly.type
_entity_poly.pdbx_seq_one_letter_code
_entity_poly.pdbx_strand_id
1 'polypeptide(L)' 'MHKVGQVFTVEHRTPEGMCLGAWNAIAPYLTTLLCGGNFPWEKEEGVATIHCPDPKGITLELRRIEKGSE' A
#
# COMPACT_ATOMS: atom_id res chain seq x y z
N MET A 1 -6.15 -15.80 5.75
CA MET A 1 -4.76 -15.77 6.26
C MET A 1 -3.90 -15.07 5.22
N HIS A 2 -3.24 -13.97 5.57
CA HIS A 2 -2.30 -13.29 4.68
C HIS A 2 -1.00 -14.09 4.57
N LYS A 3 -0.31 -13.97 3.43
CA LYS A 3 1.00 -14.58 3.21
C LYS A 3 2.02 -13.48 2.93
N VAL A 4 3.19 -13.56 3.57
CA VAL A 4 4.31 -12.68 3.24
C VAL A 4 4.67 -12.87 1.77
N GLY A 5 4.87 -11.76 1.05
CA GLY A 5 5.12 -11.75 -0.39
C GLY A 5 3.86 -11.75 -1.26
N GLN A 6 2.65 -11.76 -0.68
CA GLN A 6 1.42 -11.54 -1.45
C GLN A 6 1.37 -10.11 -1.98
N VAL A 7 1.10 -9.96 -3.28
CA VAL A 7 1.01 -8.68 -3.97
C VAL A 7 -0.42 -8.44 -4.44
N PHE A 8 -0.89 -7.20 -4.29
CA PHE A 8 -2.17 -6.73 -4.83
C PHE A 8 -1.91 -5.53 -5.73
N THR A 9 -2.43 -5.56 -6.95
CA THR A 9 -2.49 -4.38 -7.82
C THR A 9 -3.81 -3.67 -7.56
N VAL A 10 -3.74 -2.37 -7.31
CA VAL A 10 -4.89 -1.57 -6.89
C VAL A 10 -4.97 -0.31 -7.73
N GLU A 11 -6.16 0.00 -8.21
CA GLU A 11 -6.50 1.29 -8.83
C GLU A 11 -7.46 2.05 -7.91
N HIS A 12 -8.72 2.20 -8.31
CA HIS A 12 -9.73 2.98 -7.58
C HIS A 12 -10.68 2.13 -6.72
N ARG A 13 -10.43 0.82 -6.61
CA ARG A 13 -11.29 -0.11 -5.87
C ARG A 13 -10.47 -0.96 -4.92
N THR A 14 -11.09 -1.34 -3.82
CA THR A 14 -10.54 -2.31 -2.87
C THR A 14 -10.20 -3.63 -3.58
N PRO A 15 -9.00 -4.19 -3.41
CA PRO A 15 -8.68 -5.49 -3.97
C PRO A 15 -9.43 -6.61 -3.24
N GLU A 16 -9.90 -7.60 -3.99
CA GLU A 16 -10.53 -8.78 -3.40
C GLU A 16 -9.55 -9.57 -2.54
N GLY A 17 -10.02 -10.09 -1.40
CA GLY A 17 -9.23 -10.95 -0.52
C GLY A 17 -8.25 -10.22 0.40
N MET A 18 -8.18 -8.88 0.35
CA MET A 18 -7.45 -8.09 1.34
C MET A 18 -8.26 -7.95 2.64
N CYS A 19 -7.58 -7.99 3.79
CA CYS A 19 -8.21 -7.71 5.07
C CYS A 19 -8.60 -6.24 5.18
N LEU A 20 -9.82 -5.98 5.69
CA LEU A 20 -10.34 -4.63 5.84
C LEU A 20 -9.53 -3.78 6.83
N GLY A 21 -8.94 -4.38 7.87
CA GLY A 21 -8.07 -3.66 8.81
C GLY A 21 -6.77 -3.19 8.15
N ALA A 22 -6.15 -4.05 7.33
CA ALA A 22 -4.98 -3.68 6.54
C ALA A 22 -5.34 -2.62 5.48
N TRP A 23 -6.48 -2.77 4.81
CA TRP A 23 -6.97 -1.77 3.85
C TRP A 23 -7.17 -0.41 4.50
N ASN A 24 -7.85 -0.35 5.64
CA ASN A 24 -8.08 0.90 6.37
C ASN A 24 -6.78 1.58 6.77
N ALA A 25 -5.74 0.81 7.12
CA ALA A 25 -4.42 1.34 7.47
C ALA A 25 -3.72 2.00 6.26
N ILE A 26 -3.84 1.39 5.07
CA ILE A 26 -3.09 1.82 3.89
C ILE A 26 -3.85 2.78 2.98
N ALA A 27 -5.19 2.81 3.02
CA ALA A 27 -6.03 3.59 2.12
C ALA A 27 -5.65 5.08 1.99
N PRO A 28 -5.36 5.84 3.07
CA PRO A 28 -4.94 7.24 2.92
C PRO A 28 -3.59 7.36 2.21
N TYR A 29 -2.65 6.44 2.48
CA TYR A 29 -1.33 6.45 1.85
C TYR A 29 -1.40 6.05 0.38
N LEU A 30 -2.20 5.03 0.06
CA LEU A 30 -2.52 4.62 -1.30
C LEU A 30 -3.08 5.80 -2.09
N THR A 31 -4.03 6.55 -1.52
CA THR A 31 -4.65 7.72 -2.16
C THR A 31 -3.60 8.79 -2.46
N THR A 32 -2.75 9.13 -1.50
CA THR A 32 -1.64 10.08 -1.71
C THR A 32 -0.72 9.63 -2.85
N LEU A 33 -0.32 8.35 -2.86
CA LEU A 33 0.52 7.81 -3.92
C LEU A 33 -0.18 7.87 -5.28
N LEU A 34 -1.44 7.42 -5.38
CA LEU A 34 -2.24 7.49 -6.61
C LEU A 34 -2.35 8.92 -7.17
N CYS A 35 -2.36 9.93 -6.31
CA CYS A 35 -2.40 11.35 -6.69
C CYS A 35 -1.02 11.96 -7.01
N GLY A 36 0.05 11.16 -7.08
CA GLY A 36 1.41 11.64 -7.37
C GLY A 36 2.17 12.17 -6.16
N GLY A 37 1.60 12.08 -4.95
CA GLY A 37 2.26 12.51 -3.71
C GLY A 37 3.37 11.55 -3.28
N ASN A 38 4.25 12.06 -2.41
CA ASN A 38 5.36 11.33 -1.79
C ASN A 38 5.42 11.65 -0.29
N PHE A 39 6.14 10.84 0.49
CA PHE A 39 6.27 11.01 1.93
C PHE A 39 7.71 11.37 2.33
N PRO A 40 7.93 12.45 3.09
CA PRO A 40 9.27 12.96 3.39
C PRO A 40 10.10 12.07 4.33
N TRP A 41 9.47 11.11 5.00
CA TRP A 41 10.14 10.14 5.86
C TRP A 41 10.51 8.83 5.15
N GLU A 42 10.01 8.62 3.92
CA GLU A 42 10.35 7.45 3.11
C GLU A 42 11.66 7.69 2.36
N LYS A 43 12.42 6.62 2.11
CA LYS A 43 13.71 6.70 1.41
C LYS A 43 13.57 6.83 -0.10
N GLU A 44 12.48 6.33 -0.65
CA GLU A 44 12.19 6.28 -2.08
C GLU A 44 10.87 7.00 -2.36
N GLU A 45 10.82 7.79 -3.44
CA GLU A 45 9.56 8.34 -3.93
C GLU A 45 8.63 7.23 -4.42
N GLY A 46 7.32 7.47 -4.32
CA GLY A 46 6.32 6.47 -4.71
C GLY A 46 6.18 5.28 -3.75
N VAL A 47 6.90 5.27 -2.62
CA VAL A 47 6.85 4.19 -1.62
C VAL A 47 6.17 4.66 -0.34
N ALA A 48 5.51 3.73 0.36
CA ALA A 48 5.09 3.91 1.73
C ALA A 48 5.12 2.59 2.50
N THR A 49 5.65 2.58 3.73
CA THR A 49 5.72 1.39 4.60
C THR A 49 4.81 1.58 5.81
N ILE A 50 3.73 0.78 5.89
CA ILE A 50 2.69 0.94 6.92
C ILE A 50 2.53 -0.37 7.68
N HIS A 51 2.53 -0.29 9.01
CA HIS A 51 2.16 -1.42 9.85
C HIS A 51 0.63 -1.48 10.06
N CYS A 52 0.05 -2.67 9.97
CA CYS A 52 -1.34 -2.92 10.36
C CYS A 52 -1.57 -2.45 11.81
N PRO A 53 -2.74 -1.89 12.18
CA PRO A 53 -3.00 -1.46 13.55
C PRO A 53 -3.08 -2.62 14.57
N ASP A 54 -3.19 -3.87 14.09
CA ASP A 54 -3.10 -5.04 14.96
C ASP A 54 -1.66 -5.20 15.49
N PRO A 55 -1.43 -5.30 16.82
CA PRO A 55 -0.10 -5.51 17.40
C PRO A 55 0.63 -6.77 16.92
N LYS A 56 -0.11 -7.78 16.43
CA LYS A 56 0.44 -9.01 15.81
C LYS A 56 0.30 -8.98 14.29
N GLY A 57 0.05 -7.79 13.74
CA GLY A 57 -0.21 -7.56 12.34
C GLY A 57 1.04 -7.69 11.46
N ILE A 58 0.84 -7.39 10.19
CA ILE A 58 1.89 -7.38 9.17
C ILE A 58 2.26 -5.94 8.81
N THR A 59 3.48 -5.77 8.31
CA THR A 59 3.90 -4.55 7.62
C THR A 59 3.62 -4.71 6.14
N LEU A 60 3.01 -3.69 5.54
CA LEU A 60 2.72 -3.59 4.13
C LEU A 60 3.63 -2.53 3.51
N GLU A 61 4.23 -2.88 2.37
CA GLU A 61 4.89 -1.92 1.49
C GLU A 61 3.94 -1.58 0.35
N LEU A 62 3.72 -0.29 0.12
CA LEU A 62 3.03 0.23 -1.04
C LEU A 62 4.08 0.78 -2.01
N ARG A 63 3.89 0.50 -3.29
CA ARG A 63 4.71 1.04 -4.37
C ARG A 63 3.81 1.55 -5.48
N ARG A 64 3.97 2.83 -5.84
CA ARG A 64 3.32 3.40 -7.02
C ARG A 64 3.92 2.77 -8.27
N ILE A 65 3.06 2.33 -9.17
CA ILE A 65 3.45 1.84 -10.50
C ILE A 65 3.32 3.03 -11.44
N GLU A 66 4.44 3.53 -11.92
CA GLU A 66 4.46 4.56 -12.97
C GLU A 66 4.04 3.93 -14.30
N LYS A 67 3.18 4.61 -15.08
CA LYS A 67 2.92 4.20 -16.47
C LYS A 67 4.15 4.54 -17.32
N GLY A 68 5.10 3.61 -17.40
CA GLY A 68 6.34 3.79 -18.15
C GLY A 68 7.18 2.52 -18.26
N SER A 69 6.64 1.48 -18.91
CA SER A 69 7.41 0.48 -19.68
C SER A 69 6.42 -0.30 -20.54
N GLU A 70 6.40 0.02 -21.83
CA GLU A 70 5.99 -0.94 -22.88
C GLU A 70 6.95 -2.13 -22.90
#